data_AF-A0A6J4ND31-F1
#
_entry.id   AF-A0A6J4ND31-F1
#
_cell.length_a   1.000
_cell.length_b   1.000
_cell.length_c   1.000
_cell.angle_alpha   90.00
_cell.angle_beta   90.00
_cell.angle_gamma   90.00
#
_symmetry.space_group_name_H-M   'P 1'
#
loop_
_entity.id
_entity.type
_entity.pdbx_description
1 polymer ?
#
loop_
_entity_poly.entity_id
_entity_poly.type
_entity_poly.pdbx_seq_one_letter_code
_entity_poly.pdbx_strand_id
1 'polypeptide(L)'
;MKKLFLLIALVFSTAICSNIYAQVTPPPGAGDKDLRDTDVKKRSVEMDRIERDAKKNGKSAVNPATAQAEDRLAAKYDEIKTDYERIQLSQDAVIKTYQSSGKIDYAQIGKSALEINRSATRLHSNLFPAPPIENADVKKEEKKDDEIKKETKPAKSVRDLIVDLDNAIGSFATSSMFQNLRTVDAQVSDKAKLDLEKIIELSALLDAKAQKSASGGQ
;
A
#
# COMPACT_ATOMS: atom_id res chain seq x y z
N MET A 1 -76.88 -40.11 -32.62
CA MET A 1 -76.91 -39.33 -33.88
C MET A 1 -76.31 -37.95 -33.62
N LYS A 2 -75.41 -37.49 -34.52
CA LYS A 2 -74.83 -36.12 -34.65
C LYS A 2 -73.65 -35.83 -33.69
N LYS A 3 -72.39 -36.05 -34.13
CA LYS A 3 -71.44 -35.14 -34.86
C LYS A 3 -70.90 -34.04 -33.92
N LEU A 4 -69.63 -34.10 -33.49
CA LEU A 4 -68.38 -33.67 -34.16
C LEU A 4 -68.17 -32.15 -34.09
N PHE A 5 -66.98 -31.72 -33.63
CA PHE A 5 -66.22 -30.46 -33.81
C PHE A 5 -65.56 -30.07 -32.46
N LEU A 6 -64.29 -30.41 -32.18
CA LEU A 6 -63.03 -29.88 -32.71
C LEU A 6 -62.82 -28.40 -32.34
N LEU A 7 -62.02 -28.15 -31.28
CA LEU A 7 -61.08 -27.01 -31.24
C LEU A 7 -60.00 -27.22 -30.17
N ILE A 8 -58.78 -27.28 -30.68
CA ILE A 8 -57.50 -27.30 -29.97
C ILE A 8 -57.20 -25.86 -29.52
N ALA A 9 -56.87 -25.67 -28.25
CA ALA A 9 -56.12 -24.50 -27.80
C ALA A 9 -55.16 -24.92 -26.68
N LEU A 10 -53.95 -25.23 -27.13
CA LEU A 10 -52.74 -25.40 -26.35
C LEU A 10 -52.35 -24.03 -25.75
N VAL A 11 -52.38 -23.90 -24.43
CA VAL A 11 -51.70 -22.80 -23.74
C VAL A 11 -50.79 -23.40 -22.66
N PHE A 12 -49.51 -23.47 -23.02
CA PHE A 12 -48.39 -23.66 -22.10
C PHE A 12 -48.40 -22.51 -21.08
N SER A 13 -48.66 -22.80 -19.81
CA SER A 13 -48.33 -21.89 -18.71
C SER A 13 -47.18 -22.51 -17.93
N THR A 14 -46.00 -21.98 -18.18
CA THR A 14 -44.73 -22.39 -17.60
C THR A 14 -44.67 -22.05 -16.12
N ALA A 15 -44.29 -23.05 -15.32
CA ALA A 15 -43.91 -22.89 -13.92
C ALA A 15 -42.69 -21.95 -13.81
N ILE A 16 -42.86 -20.83 -13.10
CA ILE A 16 -41.76 -19.98 -12.69
C ILE A 16 -41.18 -20.58 -11.41
N CYS A 17 -40.12 -21.38 -11.55
CA CYS A 17 -39.23 -21.70 -10.46
C CYS A 17 -38.45 -20.43 -10.09
N SER A 18 -38.85 -19.76 -9.01
CA SER A 18 -38.05 -18.71 -8.38
C SER A 18 -36.76 -19.33 -7.82
N ASN A 19 -35.64 -18.98 -8.44
CA ASN A 19 -34.30 -19.26 -7.93
C ASN A 19 -34.11 -18.52 -6.60
N ILE A 20 -34.04 -19.28 -5.52
CA ILE A 20 -33.46 -18.84 -4.26
C ILE A 20 -31.96 -18.72 -4.50
N TYR A 21 -31.49 -17.50 -4.79
CA TYR A 21 -30.07 -17.20 -4.61
C TYR A 21 -29.79 -17.23 -3.11
N ALA A 22 -29.17 -18.32 -2.67
CA ALA A 22 -28.47 -18.34 -1.39
C ALA A 22 -27.35 -17.29 -1.47
N GLN A 23 -27.56 -16.13 -0.84
CA GLN A 23 -26.47 -15.24 -0.47
C GLN A 23 -25.65 -15.96 0.60
N VAL A 24 -24.67 -16.73 0.17
CA VAL A 24 -23.53 -17.10 1.00
C VAL A 24 -22.75 -15.81 1.21
N THR A 25 -23.07 -15.08 2.29
CA THR A 25 -22.17 -14.06 2.80
C THR A 25 -20.90 -14.79 3.24
N PRO A 26 -19.74 -14.53 2.63
CA PRO A 26 -18.50 -15.11 3.13
C PRO A 26 -18.28 -14.64 4.58
N PRO A 27 -17.69 -15.50 5.44
CA PRO A 27 -17.43 -15.15 6.82
C PRO A 27 -16.58 -13.86 6.89
N PRO A 28 -16.85 -12.97 7.86
CA PRO A 28 -16.05 -11.78 8.08
C PRO A 28 -14.58 -12.18 8.28
N GLY A 29 -13.70 -11.77 7.37
CA GLY A 29 -12.25 -12.04 7.46
C GLY A 29 -11.66 -12.90 6.33
N ALA A 30 -12.46 -13.39 5.38
CA ALA A 30 -11.94 -13.95 4.14
C ALA A 30 -11.59 -12.82 3.16
N GLY A 31 -10.45 -12.17 3.38
CA GLY A 31 -9.88 -11.21 2.43
C GLY A 31 -9.65 -11.88 1.09
N ASP A 32 -10.39 -11.42 0.08
CA ASP A 32 -10.25 -11.85 -1.31
C ASP A 32 -8.85 -11.49 -1.81
N LYS A 33 -8.01 -12.51 -2.01
CA LYS A 33 -6.59 -12.34 -2.36
C LYS A 33 -6.44 -11.82 -3.81
N ASP A 34 -7.44 -12.00 -4.66
CA ASP A 34 -7.40 -11.60 -6.07
C ASP A 34 -7.63 -10.10 -6.28
N LEU A 35 -8.21 -9.39 -5.30
CA LEU A 35 -8.39 -7.94 -5.36
C LEU A 35 -7.07 -7.17 -5.17
N ARG A 36 -6.12 -7.71 -4.39
CA ARG A 36 -4.82 -7.05 -4.14
C ARG A 36 -3.96 -7.00 -5.39
N ASP A 37 -3.87 -8.10 -6.15
CA ASP A 37 -3.06 -8.17 -7.38
C ASP A 37 -3.59 -7.24 -8.49
N THR A 38 -4.91 -7.12 -8.61
CA THR A 38 -5.53 -6.23 -9.60
C THR A 38 -5.31 -4.76 -9.25
N ASP A 39 -5.36 -4.38 -7.98
CA ASP A 39 -5.13 -2.98 -7.56
C ASP A 39 -3.65 -2.57 -7.62
N VAL A 40 -2.73 -3.48 -7.33
CA VAL A 40 -1.27 -3.28 -7.51
C VAL A 40 -0.97 -2.99 -8.98
N LYS A 41 -1.47 -3.83 -9.89
CA LYS A 41 -1.23 -3.68 -11.32
C LYS A 41 -1.84 -2.39 -11.88
N LYS A 42 -3.05 -2.02 -11.44
CA LYS A 42 -3.69 -0.76 -11.84
C LYS A 42 -2.86 0.46 -11.42
N ARG A 43 -2.27 0.46 -10.22
CA ARG A 43 -1.46 1.60 -9.74
C ARG A 43 -0.09 1.68 -10.39
N SER A 44 0.56 0.55 -10.66
CA SER A 44 1.79 0.54 -11.47
C SER A 44 1.51 1.11 -12.87
N VAL A 45 0.39 0.73 -13.49
CA VAL A 45 -0.07 1.29 -14.78
C VAL A 45 -0.41 2.78 -14.69
N GLU A 46 -1.01 3.23 -13.59
CA GLU A 46 -1.31 4.66 -13.39
C GLU A 46 -0.04 5.49 -13.24
N MET A 47 0.94 4.97 -12.50
CA MET A 47 2.27 5.59 -12.42
C MET A 47 2.89 5.70 -13.83
N ASP A 48 2.83 4.63 -14.64
CA ASP A 48 3.38 4.64 -16.02
C ASP A 48 2.62 5.61 -16.94
N ARG A 49 1.33 5.85 -16.67
CA ARG A 49 0.55 6.88 -17.35
C ARG A 49 1.05 8.27 -16.96
N ILE A 50 1.24 8.52 -15.67
CA ILE A 50 1.74 9.80 -15.16
C ILE A 50 3.12 10.11 -15.74
N GLU A 51 4.01 9.11 -15.85
CA GLU A 51 5.32 9.26 -16.49
C GLU A 51 5.20 9.77 -17.93
N ARG A 52 4.31 9.17 -18.73
CA ARG A 52 4.05 9.59 -20.12
C ARG A 52 3.45 11.00 -20.19
N ASP A 53 2.52 11.31 -19.31
CA ASP A 53 1.85 12.62 -19.29
C ASP A 53 2.82 13.73 -18.81
N ALA A 54 3.72 13.44 -17.87
CA ALA A 54 4.79 14.34 -17.44
C ALA A 54 5.78 14.61 -18.60
N LYS A 55 6.25 13.56 -19.30
CA LYS A 55 7.14 13.70 -20.46
C LYS A 55 6.51 14.49 -21.61
N LYS A 56 5.20 14.35 -21.82
CA LYS A 56 4.47 15.04 -22.90
C LYS A 56 4.22 16.53 -22.61
N ASN A 57 4.07 16.90 -21.33
CA ASN A 57 3.60 18.22 -20.92
C ASN A 57 4.67 19.12 -20.28
N GLY A 58 5.97 18.80 -20.41
CA GLY A 58 7.10 19.59 -19.87
C GLY A 58 7.28 21.00 -20.47
N LYS A 59 6.24 21.62 -21.04
CA LYS A 59 6.27 22.97 -21.65
C LYS A 59 5.26 23.97 -21.06
N SER A 60 4.43 23.60 -20.07
CA SER A 60 3.35 24.48 -19.57
C SER A 60 3.29 24.63 -18.04
N ALA A 61 4.43 24.70 -17.33
CA ALA A 61 4.43 25.05 -15.92
C ALA A 61 4.47 26.57 -15.74
N VAL A 62 3.43 27.14 -15.12
CA VAL A 62 3.23 28.59 -14.91
C VAL A 62 4.09 29.14 -13.75
N ASN A 63 4.78 28.28 -13.00
CA ASN A 63 5.69 28.66 -11.91
C ASN A 63 7.00 27.84 -11.97
N PRO A 64 8.19 28.48 -11.96
CA PRO A 64 9.48 27.79 -12.05
C PRO A 64 9.76 26.86 -10.85
N ALA A 65 9.21 27.15 -9.66
CA ALA A 65 9.41 26.30 -8.48
C ALA A 65 8.69 24.94 -8.60
N THR A 66 7.49 24.93 -9.16
CA THR A 66 6.74 23.69 -9.41
C THR A 66 7.34 22.90 -10.57
N ALA A 67 7.85 23.57 -11.62
CA ALA A 67 8.53 22.91 -12.73
C ALA A 67 9.79 22.15 -12.26
N GLN A 68 10.59 22.76 -11.38
CA GLN A 68 11.80 22.11 -10.86
C GLN A 68 11.48 20.92 -9.95
N ALA A 69 10.39 20.98 -9.18
CA ALA A 69 9.93 19.85 -8.38
C ALA A 69 9.43 18.69 -9.27
N GLU A 70 8.70 18.99 -10.34
CA GLU A 70 8.26 18.01 -11.34
C GLU A 70 9.44 17.32 -12.03
N ASP A 71 10.43 18.08 -12.49
CA ASP A 71 11.61 17.53 -13.17
C ASP A 71 12.44 16.62 -12.25
N ARG A 72 12.59 17.01 -10.98
CA ARG A 72 13.27 16.17 -9.97
C ARG A 72 12.52 14.88 -9.72
N LEU A 73 11.19 14.94 -9.63
CA LEU A 73 10.36 13.76 -9.41
C LEU A 73 10.40 12.83 -10.63
N ALA A 74 10.33 13.38 -11.84
CA ALA A 74 10.48 12.64 -13.09
C ALA A 74 11.85 11.96 -13.19
N ALA A 75 12.92 12.65 -12.78
CA ALA A 75 14.27 12.09 -12.77
C ALA A 75 14.45 10.91 -11.78
N LYS A 76 13.62 10.85 -10.73
CA LYS A 76 13.63 9.78 -9.72
C LYS A 76 12.50 8.78 -9.86
N TYR A 77 11.70 8.88 -10.93
CA TYR A 77 10.48 8.11 -11.08
C TYR A 77 10.75 6.59 -11.05
N ASP A 78 11.79 6.11 -11.75
CA ASP A 78 12.15 4.69 -11.77
C ASP A 78 12.50 4.16 -10.36
N GLU A 79 13.20 4.96 -9.55
CA GLU A 79 13.53 4.61 -8.17
C GLU A 79 12.28 4.60 -7.28
N ILE A 80 11.42 5.61 -7.42
CA ILE A 80 10.13 5.70 -6.71
C ILE A 80 9.27 4.48 -7.00
N LYS A 81 9.11 4.12 -8.28
CA LYS A 81 8.35 2.94 -8.72
C LYS A 81 8.95 1.66 -8.16
N THR A 82 10.26 1.49 -8.28
CA THR A 82 10.98 0.32 -7.77
C THR A 82 10.80 0.16 -6.27
N ASP A 83 10.94 1.25 -5.50
CA ASP A 83 10.82 1.22 -4.05
C ASP A 83 9.38 0.93 -3.60
N TYR A 84 8.39 1.49 -4.28
CA TYR A 84 6.99 1.18 -4.04
C TYR A 84 6.70 -0.31 -4.27
N GLU A 85 7.13 -0.87 -5.40
CA GLU A 85 6.93 -2.29 -5.72
C GLU A 85 7.65 -3.20 -4.72
N ARG A 86 8.86 -2.82 -4.29
CA ARG A 86 9.63 -3.57 -3.26
C ARG A 86 8.92 -3.60 -1.90
N ILE A 87 8.30 -2.50 -1.48
CA ILE A 87 7.51 -2.46 -0.24
C ILE A 87 6.37 -3.48 -0.33
N GLN A 88 5.63 -3.52 -1.44
CA GLN A 88 4.50 -4.42 -1.62
C GLN A 88 4.94 -5.89 -1.65
N LEU A 89 5.96 -6.22 -2.44
CA LEU A 89 6.50 -7.59 -2.52
C LEU A 89 7.03 -8.08 -1.17
N SER A 90 7.70 -7.20 -0.42
CA SER A 90 8.23 -7.54 0.90
C SER A 90 7.12 -7.72 1.94
N GLN A 91 6.05 -6.92 1.86
CA GLN A 91 4.86 -7.07 2.71
C GLN A 91 4.16 -8.40 2.45
N ASP A 92 3.99 -8.77 1.18
CA ASP A 92 3.43 -10.07 0.82
C ASP A 92 4.28 -11.22 1.34
N ALA A 93 5.61 -11.08 1.31
CA ALA A 93 6.53 -12.06 1.89
C ALA A 93 6.32 -12.19 3.40
N VAL A 94 6.19 -11.08 4.15
CA VAL A 94 5.86 -11.10 5.59
C VAL A 94 4.57 -11.87 5.86
N ILE A 95 3.50 -11.55 5.12
CA ILE A 95 2.18 -12.18 5.30
C ILE A 95 2.26 -13.68 4.99
N LYS A 96 2.87 -14.07 3.86
CA LYS A 96 3.01 -15.47 3.46
C LYS A 96 3.83 -16.27 4.46
N THR A 97 4.94 -15.71 4.94
CA THR A 97 5.77 -16.36 5.96
C THR A 97 5.01 -16.54 7.27
N TYR A 98 4.24 -15.53 7.69
CA TYR A 98 3.44 -15.60 8.92
C TYR A 98 2.26 -16.58 8.82
N GLN A 99 1.63 -16.70 7.65
CA GLN A 99 0.50 -17.59 7.40
C GLN A 99 0.90 -19.04 7.07
N SER A 100 2.19 -19.34 6.97
CA SER A 100 2.68 -20.69 6.71
C SER A 100 2.22 -21.66 7.81
N SER A 101 1.75 -22.86 7.44
CA SER A 101 1.20 -23.86 8.36
C SER A 101 2.25 -24.52 9.28
N GLY A 102 3.52 -24.18 9.12
CA GLY A 102 4.64 -24.70 9.91
C GLY A 102 5.08 -23.77 11.04
N LYS A 103 6.32 -23.96 11.50
CA LYS A 103 6.98 -23.04 12.44
C LYS A 103 7.16 -21.67 11.75
N ILE A 104 6.72 -20.60 12.42
CA ILE A 104 6.88 -19.24 11.91
C ILE A 104 8.38 -18.93 11.77
N ASP A 105 8.81 -18.60 10.56
CA ASP A 105 10.17 -18.17 10.26
C ASP A 105 10.33 -16.68 10.57
N TYR A 106 10.62 -16.38 11.83
CA TYR A 106 10.85 -15.01 12.28
C TYR A 106 12.10 -14.36 11.65
N ALA A 107 13.09 -15.15 11.21
CA ALA A 107 14.27 -14.60 10.55
C ALA A 107 13.90 -14.03 9.17
N GLN A 108 13.07 -14.77 8.42
CA GLN A 108 12.55 -14.30 7.14
C GLN A 108 11.61 -13.10 7.30
N ILE A 109 10.76 -13.06 8.33
CA ILE A 109 9.92 -11.88 8.65
C ILE A 109 10.80 -10.66 8.90
N GLY A 110 11.84 -10.78 9.72
CA GLY A 110 12.76 -9.67 10.01
C GLY A 110 13.46 -9.15 8.75
N LYS A 111 13.97 -10.07 7.92
CA LYS A 111 14.60 -9.71 6.63
C LYS A 111 13.66 -8.93 5.71
N SER A 112 12.41 -9.37 5.58
CA SER A 112 11.42 -8.66 4.75
C SER A 112 11.03 -7.31 5.36
N ALA A 113 10.89 -7.22 6.69
CA ALA A 113 10.63 -5.96 7.39
C ALA A 113 11.76 -4.93 7.20
N LEU A 114 13.03 -5.37 7.24
CA LEU A 114 14.18 -4.52 6.95
C LEU A 114 14.16 -3.99 5.51
N GLU A 115 13.74 -4.79 4.54
CA GLU A 115 13.65 -4.33 3.14
C GLU A 115 12.51 -3.32 2.94
N ILE A 116 11.37 -3.50 3.62
CA ILE A 116 10.29 -2.50 3.68
C ILE A 116 10.84 -1.19 4.24
N ASN A 117 11.56 -1.24 5.37
CA ASN A 117 12.12 -0.06 6.02
C ASN A 117 13.05 0.73 5.09
N ARG A 118 13.98 0.04 4.44
CA ARG A 118 14.94 0.66 3.50
C ARG A 118 14.24 1.31 2.31
N SER A 119 13.31 0.60 1.70
CA SER A 119 12.59 1.09 0.52
C SER A 119 11.64 2.24 0.88
N ALA A 120 10.94 2.16 2.02
CA ALA A 120 10.09 3.24 2.51
C ALA A 120 10.90 4.51 2.85
N THR A 121 12.09 4.35 3.44
CA THR A 121 12.98 5.48 3.76
C THR A 121 13.46 6.20 2.49
N ARG A 122 13.91 5.46 1.47
CA ARG A 122 14.29 6.05 0.18
C ARG A 122 13.11 6.71 -0.51
N LEU A 123 11.98 6.00 -0.59
CA LEU A 123 10.74 6.52 -1.16
C LEU A 123 10.32 7.83 -0.47
N HIS A 124 10.42 7.91 0.85
CA HIS A 124 10.12 9.12 1.62
C HIS A 124 11.04 10.27 1.22
N SER A 125 12.35 10.03 1.16
CA SER A 125 13.33 11.05 0.77
C SER A 125 13.15 11.57 -0.67
N ASN A 126 12.59 10.73 -1.55
CA ASN A 126 12.34 11.07 -2.94
C ASN A 126 11.04 11.85 -3.13
N LEU A 127 9.98 11.50 -2.38
CA LEU A 127 8.67 12.15 -2.47
C LEU A 127 8.61 13.44 -1.64
N PHE A 128 9.33 13.51 -0.53
CA PHE A 128 9.28 14.62 0.42
C PHE A 128 10.69 15.16 0.71
N PRO A 129 11.39 15.71 -0.30
CA PRO A 129 12.72 16.27 -0.11
C PRO A 129 12.66 17.44 0.86
N ALA A 130 13.64 17.54 1.75
CA ALA A 130 13.79 18.71 2.59
C ALA A 130 13.98 19.97 1.71
N PRO A 131 13.41 21.13 2.09
CA PRO A 131 13.59 22.36 1.34
C PRO A 131 15.09 22.68 1.21
N PRO A 132 15.55 23.22 0.05
CA PRO A 132 16.93 23.67 -0.09
C PRO A 132 17.24 24.69 1.00
N ILE A 133 18.28 24.43 1.78
CA ILE A 133 18.75 25.36 2.80
C ILE A 133 19.46 26.50 2.06
N GLU A 134 18.72 27.53 1.64
CA GLU A 134 19.33 28.80 1.25
C GLU A 134 19.75 29.54 2.53
N ASN A 135 21.06 29.53 2.82
CA ASN A 135 21.71 30.32 3.89
C ASN A 135 21.23 30.02 5.32
N ALA A 136 21.41 28.79 5.80
CA ALA A 136 21.55 28.58 7.24
C ALA A 136 23.00 28.18 7.51
N ASP A 137 23.70 29.07 8.22
CA ASP A 137 24.95 28.78 8.88
C ASP A 137 24.91 27.39 9.50
N VAL A 138 25.98 26.64 9.28
CA VAL A 138 26.23 25.30 9.80
C VAL A 138 26.11 25.33 11.32
N LYS A 139 24.90 25.12 11.86
CA LYS A 139 24.72 24.41 13.12
C LYS A 139 24.53 22.96 12.77
N LYS A 140 25.66 22.28 12.80
CA LYS A 140 25.77 20.84 12.99
C LYS A 140 24.94 20.51 14.23
N GLU A 141 23.66 20.21 14.05
CA GLU A 141 22.86 19.62 15.10
C GLU A 141 23.45 18.23 15.33
N GLU A 142 24.26 18.17 16.37
CA GLU A 142 24.64 16.97 17.07
C GLU A 142 23.40 16.08 17.15
N LYS A 143 23.58 14.81 16.78
CA LYS A 143 22.66 13.73 17.14
C LYS A 143 22.45 13.83 18.65
N LYS A 144 21.40 14.53 19.07
CA LYS A 144 20.81 14.32 20.38
C LYS A 144 20.24 12.92 20.32
N ASP A 145 20.84 12.04 21.11
CA ASP A 145 20.14 10.94 21.73
C ASP A 145 18.91 11.54 22.42
N ASP A 146 17.85 11.76 21.65
CA ASP A 146 16.52 11.95 22.19
C ASP A 146 16.13 10.58 22.71
N GLU A 147 16.43 10.42 23.99
CA GLU A 147 15.82 9.48 24.91
C GLU A 147 14.31 9.61 24.73
N ILE A 148 13.78 8.85 23.77
CA ILE A 148 12.35 8.71 23.51
C ILE A 148 11.79 8.28 24.87
N LYS A 149 11.08 9.20 25.52
CA LYS A 149 10.17 8.87 26.60
C LYS A 149 9.27 7.78 26.06
N LYS A 150 9.64 6.53 26.35
CA LYS A 150 8.81 5.35 26.14
C LYS A 150 7.64 5.53 27.09
N GLU A 151 6.64 6.30 26.66
CA GLU A 151 5.26 5.96 27.01
C GLU A 151 5.17 4.46 26.80
N THR A 152 4.89 3.75 27.90
CA THR A 152 4.92 2.31 27.96
C THR A 152 3.70 1.80 27.22
N LYS A 153 3.65 2.03 25.89
CA LYS A 153 2.69 1.39 25.00
C LYS A 153 2.83 -0.11 25.25
N PRO A 154 1.73 -0.84 25.43
CA PRO A 154 1.77 -2.27 25.67
C PRO A 154 2.65 -2.92 24.59
N ALA A 155 3.52 -3.83 25.02
CA ALA A 155 4.45 -4.49 24.12
C ALA A 155 3.67 -5.21 23.02
N LYS A 156 3.65 -4.64 21.82
CA LYS A 156 2.94 -5.21 20.67
C LYS A 156 3.53 -6.59 20.34
N SER A 157 2.65 -7.54 20.03
CA SER A 157 3.08 -8.83 19.50
C SER A 157 3.57 -8.68 18.06
N VAL A 158 4.30 -9.68 17.55
CA VAL A 158 4.70 -9.72 16.13
C VAL A 158 3.47 -9.65 15.22
N ARG A 159 2.37 -10.31 15.62
CA ARG A 159 1.10 -10.29 14.90
C ARG A 159 0.53 -8.88 14.80
N ASP A 160 0.47 -8.15 15.91
CA ASP A 160 -0.10 -6.80 15.94
C ASP A 160 0.72 -5.85 15.06
N LEU A 161 2.06 -5.99 15.08
CA LEU A 161 2.95 -5.21 14.22
C LEU A 161 2.73 -5.52 12.73
N ILE A 162 2.52 -6.78 12.35
CA ILE A 162 2.21 -7.16 10.97
C ILE A 162 0.89 -6.54 10.51
N VAL A 163 -0.15 -6.60 11.35
CA VAL A 163 -1.47 -6.03 11.04
C VAL A 163 -1.39 -4.52 10.90
N ASP A 164 -0.72 -3.84 11.84
CA ASP A 164 -0.53 -2.39 11.79
C ASP A 164 0.26 -1.95 10.55
N LEU A 165 1.29 -2.73 10.18
CA LEU A 165 2.10 -2.47 8.99
C LEU A 165 1.27 -2.67 7.71
N ASP A 166 0.46 -3.73 7.62
CA ASP A 166 -0.43 -3.97 6.48
C ASP A 166 -1.43 -2.83 6.29
N ASN A 167 -2.02 -2.36 7.39
CA ASN A 167 -2.95 -1.25 7.39
C ASN A 167 -2.27 0.07 6.95
N ALA A 168 -1.06 0.34 7.44
CA ALA A 168 -0.30 1.53 7.06
C ALA A 168 0.08 1.50 5.56
N ILE A 169 0.54 0.36 5.06
CA ILE A 169 0.84 0.18 3.62
C ILE A 169 -0.42 0.30 2.78
N GLY A 170 -1.54 -0.31 3.22
CA GLY A 170 -2.83 -0.19 2.54
C GLY A 170 -3.30 1.27 2.44
N SER A 171 -3.22 2.01 3.55
CA SER A 171 -3.56 3.44 3.61
C SER A 171 -2.68 4.30 2.72
N PHE A 172 -1.37 4.08 2.74
CA PHE A 172 -0.43 4.80 1.88
C PHE A 172 -0.72 4.51 0.41
N ALA A 173 -0.95 3.25 0.06
CA ALA A 173 -1.17 2.81 -1.30
C ALA A 173 -2.48 3.37 -1.87
N THR A 174 -3.52 3.58 -1.06
CA THR A 174 -4.80 4.18 -1.48
C THR A 174 -4.75 5.71 -1.56
N SER A 175 -3.61 6.34 -1.27
CA SER A 175 -3.46 7.79 -1.37
C SER A 175 -3.66 8.28 -2.81
N SER A 176 -4.47 9.32 -2.97
CA SER A 176 -4.68 9.99 -4.25
C SER A 176 -3.46 10.79 -4.73
N MET A 177 -2.40 10.89 -3.93
CA MET A 177 -1.13 11.52 -4.36
C MET A 177 -0.60 10.88 -5.65
N PHE A 178 -0.81 9.58 -5.83
CA PHE A 178 -0.35 8.81 -6.99
C PHE A 178 -1.28 8.92 -8.20
N GLN A 179 -2.35 9.71 -8.13
CA GLN A 179 -3.27 9.93 -9.25
C GLN A 179 -2.99 11.26 -9.97
N ASN A 180 -2.50 12.27 -9.26
CA ASN A 180 -2.14 13.56 -9.84
C ASN A 180 -1.00 14.21 -9.06
N LEU A 181 0.24 13.87 -9.42
CA LEU A 181 1.45 14.47 -8.82
C LEU A 181 1.58 15.98 -9.07
N ARG A 182 0.77 16.55 -9.98
CA ARG A 182 0.80 17.96 -10.40
C ARG A 182 -0.05 18.91 -9.55
N THR A 183 -1.09 18.39 -8.90
CA THR A 183 -2.06 19.18 -8.12
C THR A 183 -2.32 18.47 -6.80
N VAL A 184 -1.26 18.02 -6.13
CA VAL A 184 -1.40 17.32 -4.86
C VAL A 184 -1.89 18.33 -3.82
N ASP A 185 -3.09 18.08 -3.31
CA ASP A 185 -3.61 18.76 -2.12
C ASP A 185 -2.59 18.59 -0.98
N ALA A 186 -2.22 19.70 -0.34
CA ALA A 186 -1.26 19.69 0.76
C ALA A 186 -1.65 18.67 1.86
N GLN A 187 -2.95 18.53 2.16
CA GLN A 187 -3.44 17.57 3.13
C GLN A 187 -3.22 16.11 2.69
N VAL A 188 -3.38 15.82 1.41
CA VAL A 188 -3.13 14.48 0.84
C VAL A 188 -1.64 14.16 0.89
N SER A 189 -0.79 15.14 0.58
CA SER A 189 0.67 15.03 0.67
C SER A 189 1.12 14.76 2.10
N ASP A 190 0.65 15.57 3.06
CA ASP A 190 0.98 15.43 4.49
C ASP A 190 0.52 14.10 5.05
N LYS A 191 -0.69 13.65 4.70
CA LYS A 191 -1.18 12.33 5.13
C LYS A 191 -0.29 11.22 4.58
N ALA A 192 0.06 11.26 3.29
CA ALA A 192 0.88 10.22 2.70
C ALA A 192 2.30 10.19 3.29
N LYS A 193 2.84 11.37 3.64
CA LYS A 193 4.08 11.49 4.39
C LYS A 193 3.99 10.80 5.75
N LEU A 194 2.95 11.11 6.54
CA LEU A 194 2.72 10.48 7.85
C LEU A 194 2.52 8.96 7.75
N ASP A 195 1.78 8.49 6.73
CA ASP A 195 1.61 7.06 6.49
C ASP A 195 2.97 6.38 6.21
N LEU A 196 3.84 7.03 5.45
CA LEU A 196 5.17 6.50 5.11
C LEU A 196 6.14 6.52 6.30
N GLU A 197 6.10 7.57 7.13
CA GLU A 197 6.81 7.61 8.43
C GLU A 197 6.36 6.47 9.34
N LYS A 198 5.06 6.20 9.39
CA LYS A 198 4.50 5.07 10.16
C LYS A 198 4.94 3.71 9.62
N ILE A 199 5.03 3.53 8.30
CA ILE A 199 5.59 2.33 7.67
C ILE A 199 7.04 2.13 8.12
N ILE A 200 7.85 3.19 8.11
CA ILE A 200 9.26 3.15 8.54
C ILE A 200 9.36 2.73 10.01
N GLU A 201 8.56 3.34 10.91
CA GLU A 201 8.55 2.99 12.34
C GLU A 201 8.14 1.52 12.56
N LEU A 202 6.99 1.11 12.02
CA LEU A 202 6.45 -0.23 12.23
C LEU A 202 7.34 -1.33 11.66
N SER A 203 7.95 -1.10 10.49
CA SER A 203 8.89 -2.05 9.89
C SER A 203 10.17 -2.21 10.71
N ALA A 204 10.71 -1.14 11.28
CA ALA A 204 11.86 -1.21 12.19
C ALA A 204 11.52 -1.97 13.49
N LEU A 205 10.35 -1.70 14.08
CA LEU A 205 9.87 -2.40 15.26
C LEU A 205 9.63 -3.89 14.99
N LEU A 206 9.04 -4.21 13.84
CA LEU A 206 8.79 -5.59 13.41
C LEU A 206 10.10 -6.36 13.23
N ASP A 207 11.09 -5.77 12.57
CA ASP A 207 12.42 -6.38 12.40
C ASP A 207 13.06 -6.72 13.75
N ALA A 208 13.16 -5.73 14.65
CA ALA A 208 13.72 -5.93 15.97
C ALA A 208 12.98 -7.02 16.78
N LYS A 209 11.64 -7.03 16.73
CA LYS A 209 10.81 -8.02 17.45
C LYS A 209 10.95 -9.42 16.85
N ALA A 210 11.03 -9.52 15.52
CA ALA A 210 11.18 -10.77 14.81
C ALA A 210 12.57 -11.39 15.08
N GLN A 211 13.64 -10.59 15.02
CA GLN A 211 15.00 -11.05 15.37
C GLN A 211 15.08 -11.56 16.81
N LYS A 212 14.47 -10.86 17.77
CA LYS A 212 14.40 -11.32 19.17
C LYS A 212 13.64 -12.64 19.31
N SER A 213 12.60 -12.85 18.51
CA SER A 213 11.80 -14.09 18.51
C SER A 213 12.52 -15.25 17.84
N ALA A 214 13.42 -14.96 16.88
CA ALA A 214 14.29 -15.94 16.25
C ALA A 214 15.41 -16.42 17.19
N SER A 215 15.99 -15.52 18.00
CA SER A 215 17.08 -15.86 18.93
C SER A 215 16.64 -16.45 20.26
N GLY A 216 15.43 -16.14 20.74
CA GLY A 216 14.88 -16.66 22.00
C GLY A 216 14.17 -18.02 21.91
N GLY A 217 14.22 -18.68 20.76
CA GLY A 217 13.60 -19.99 20.51
C GLY A 217 14.53 -21.20 20.65
N GLN A 218 15.61 -21.08 21.42
CA GLN A 218 16.51 -22.17 21.83
C GLN A 218 16.27 -22.57 23.28
#